data_AF-A0A091AE74-F1
#
_entry.id   AF-A0A091AE74-F1
#
_cell.length_a   1.000
_cell.length_b   1.000
_cell.length_c   1.000
_cell.angle_alpha   90.00
_cell.angle_beta   90.00
_cell.angle_gamma   90.00
#
_symmetry.space_group_name_H-M   'P 1'
#
loop_
_entity.id
_entity.type
_entity.pdbx_description
1 polymer ?
#
loop_
_entity_poly.entity_id
_entity_poly.type
_entity_poly.pdbx_seq_one_letter_code
_entity_poly.pdbx_strand_id
1 'polypeptide(L)'
;KMFAPEPVRRVVSPETARRMTAMLTQVVGAEDGTGKRAHIVNVAVAGKTGTAQKFDFKRGVYSSEKVRASFIGFFPSDNPQVAILVMLDEPQRDKWGGVAAAPVFKNIGEQILNCFKTNIRETPAFEPQPANHLQLVAADQSLVEDMTTLEDEIDDESRMPDFKGLTIREALKRAKSRSVDLQVSGSGWATSQTPAPGSVLDDQRLCKVMFEMKN
;
A
#
# COMPACT_ATOMS: atom_id res chain seq x y z
N LYS A 1 -7.77 -40.50 7.84
CA LYS A 1 -6.36 -40.50 7.38
C LYS A 1 -5.74 -39.17 7.82
N MET A 2 -4.65 -39.21 8.59
CA MET A 2 -3.82 -38.02 8.82
C MET A 2 -2.90 -37.85 7.61
N PHE A 3 -2.87 -36.65 7.05
CA PHE A 3 -1.93 -36.28 6.00
C PHE A 3 -0.83 -35.44 6.65
N ALA A 4 0.42 -35.87 6.52
CA ALA A 4 1.58 -35.09 6.96
C ALA A 4 2.12 -34.28 5.77
N PRO A 5 2.67 -33.08 5.99
CA PRO A 5 3.31 -32.31 4.94
C PRO A 5 4.55 -33.06 4.41
N GLU A 6 4.64 -33.20 3.09
CA GLU A 6 5.81 -33.79 2.42
C GLU A 6 6.67 -32.67 1.82
N PRO A 7 7.88 -32.40 2.34
CA PRO A 7 8.76 -31.39 1.78
C PRO A 7 9.31 -31.82 0.42
N VAL A 8 8.98 -31.08 -0.64
CA VAL A 8 9.47 -31.39 -2.00
C VAL A 8 10.91 -30.91 -2.19
N ARG A 9 11.16 -29.60 -2.01
CA ARG A 9 12.49 -28.97 -2.12
C ARG A 9 12.51 -27.55 -1.55
N ARG A 10 13.71 -27.05 -1.27
CA ARG A 10 13.96 -25.62 -0.97
C ARG A 10 14.35 -24.89 -2.25
N VAL A 11 13.58 -23.85 -2.62
CA VAL A 11 13.79 -23.09 -3.86
C VAL A 11 14.60 -21.80 -3.67
N VAL A 12 14.61 -21.25 -2.45
CA VAL A 12 15.35 -20.04 -2.07
C VAL A 12 16.00 -20.24 -0.69
N SER A 13 17.05 -19.47 -0.40
CA SER A 13 17.67 -19.52 0.92
C SER A 13 16.74 -18.94 1.99
N PRO A 14 16.89 -19.33 3.27
CA PRO A 14 16.12 -18.74 4.37
C PRO A 14 16.34 -17.23 4.50
N GLU A 15 17.51 -16.73 4.15
CA GLU A 15 17.81 -15.30 4.14
C GLU A 15 17.05 -14.55 3.05
N THR A 16 17.04 -15.08 1.81
CA THR A 16 16.26 -14.50 0.71
C THR A 16 14.78 -14.50 1.04
N ALA A 17 14.26 -15.59 1.62
CA ALA A 17 12.87 -15.66 2.06
C ALA A 17 12.55 -14.57 3.09
N ARG A 18 13.37 -14.38 4.12
CA ARG A 18 13.19 -13.32 5.13
C ARG A 18 13.18 -11.92 4.52
N ARG A 19 14.13 -11.64 3.61
CA ARG A 19 14.19 -10.34 2.90
C ARG A 19 12.93 -10.11 2.06
N MET A 20 12.48 -11.12 1.30
CA MET A 20 11.24 -11.04 0.53
C MET A 20 10.02 -10.80 1.42
N THR A 21 9.93 -11.50 2.55
CA THR A 21 8.84 -11.32 3.51
C THR A 21 8.78 -9.90 4.05
N ALA A 22 9.92 -9.29 4.37
CA ALA A 22 9.97 -7.88 4.80
C ALA A 22 9.41 -6.95 3.71
N MET A 23 9.84 -7.13 2.45
CA MET A 23 9.32 -6.34 1.33
C MET A 23 7.81 -6.54 1.10
N LEU A 24 7.33 -7.79 1.19
CA LEU A 24 5.91 -8.12 1.06
C LEU A 24 5.06 -7.59 2.22
N THR A 25 5.64 -7.45 3.40
CA THR A 25 4.96 -6.80 4.54
C THR A 25 4.75 -5.31 4.26
N GLN A 26 5.74 -4.65 3.64
CA GLN A 26 5.61 -3.23 3.25
C GLN A 26 4.52 -3.01 2.19
N VAL A 27 4.25 -3.98 1.30
CA VAL A 27 3.13 -3.86 0.34
C VAL A 27 1.78 -3.64 1.03
N VAL A 28 1.61 -4.19 2.24
CA VAL A 28 0.39 -4.06 3.05
C VAL A 28 0.49 -2.90 4.04
N GLY A 29 1.64 -2.73 4.70
CA GLY A 29 1.83 -1.78 5.80
C GLY A 29 2.27 -0.36 5.41
N ALA A 30 2.98 -0.18 4.29
CA ALA A 30 3.53 1.12 3.91
C ALA A 30 2.45 2.09 3.40
N GLU A 31 2.70 3.40 3.51
CA GLU A 31 1.76 4.44 3.08
C GLU A 31 1.54 4.43 1.55
N ASP A 32 2.52 4.01 0.77
CA ASP A 32 2.41 3.84 -0.68
C ASP A 32 2.03 2.41 -1.10
N GLY A 33 1.85 1.51 -0.13
CA GLY A 33 1.49 0.10 -0.35
C GLY A 33 0.25 -0.09 -1.24
N THR A 34 0.30 -1.13 -2.08
CA THR A 34 -0.83 -1.50 -2.96
C THR A 34 -1.80 -2.51 -2.33
N GLY A 35 -1.37 -3.19 -1.26
CA GLY A 35 -2.10 -4.25 -0.57
C GLY A 35 -2.81 -3.82 0.70
N LYS A 36 -2.91 -2.51 1.00
CA LYS A 36 -3.43 -1.97 2.27
C LYS A 36 -4.75 -2.56 2.74
N ARG A 37 -5.66 -2.88 1.81
CA ARG A 37 -6.98 -3.45 2.14
C ARG A 37 -6.91 -4.89 2.67
N ALA A 38 -5.75 -5.54 2.61
CA ALA A 38 -5.47 -6.83 3.24
C ALA A 38 -4.96 -6.70 4.68
N HIS A 39 -4.80 -5.49 5.22
CA HIS A 39 -4.35 -5.28 6.59
C HIS A 39 -5.33 -5.88 7.60
N ILE A 40 -4.81 -6.72 8.49
CA ILE A 40 -5.54 -7.32 9.62
C ILE A 40 -4.99 -6.68 10.90
N VAL A 41 -5.88 -6.21 11.76
CA VAL A 41 -5.49 -5.55 13.02
C VAL A 41 -4.67 -6.50 13.89
N ASN A 42 -3.55 -5.98 14.41
CA ASN A 42 -2.61 -6.69 15.29
C ASN A 42 -2.02 -7.98 14.69
N VAL A 43 -1.98 -8.10 13.36
CA VAL A 43 -1.36 -9.23 12.68
C VAL A 43 -0.48 -8.71 11.56
N ALA A 44 0.80 -9.07 11.60
CA ALA A 44 1.72 -8.73 10.53
C ALA A 44 1.38 -9.56 9.28
N VAL A 45 0.93 -8.90 8.21
CA VAL A 45 0.54 -9.56 6.95
C VAL A 45 1.58 -9.26 5.88
N ALA A 46 2.11 -10.31 5.25
CA ALA A 46 2.90 -10.21 4.04
C ALA A 46 2.04 -10.61 2.84
N GLY A 47 2.00 -9.80 1.78
CA GLY A 47 1.19 -10.14 0.62
C GLY A 47 1.48 -9.34 -0.63
N LYS A 48 0.91 -9.80 -1.75
CA LYS A 48 1.08 -9.18 -3.05
C LYS A 48 -0.21 -9.18 -3.86
N THR A 49 -0.43 -8.05 -4.50
CA THR A 49 -1.48 -7.83 -5.50
C THR A 49 -1.07 -8.40 -6.86
N GLY A 50 -2.03 -9.03 -7.55
CA GLY A 50 -1.93 -9.44 -8.95
C GLY A 50 -3.10 -8.89 -9.77
N THR A 51 -2.84 -8.49 -11.01
CA THR A 51 -3.87 -8.06 -11.97
C THR A 51 -3.40 -8.47 -13.36
N ALA A 52 -3.95 -9.56 -13.88
CA ALA A 52 -3.54 -10.14 -15.14
C ALA A 52 -4.63 -9.93 -16.20
N GLN A 53 -4.28 -9.33 -17.33
CA GLN A 53 -5.21 -9.15 -18.45
C GLN A 53 -5.44 -10.48 -19.16
N LYS A 54 -6.70 -10.75 -19.54
CA LYS A 54 -7.03 -11.92 -20.36
C LYS A 54 -6.78 -11.62 -21.83
N PHE A 55 -6.28 -12.62 -22.55
CA PHE A 55 -6.10 -12.54 -24.00
C PHE A 55 -7.45 -12.70 -24.71
N ASP A 56 -7.79 -11.75 -25.60
CA ASP A 56 -8.97 -11.84 -26.47
C ASP A 56 -8.57 -12.49 -27.79
N PHE A 57 -8.86 -13.78 -27.94
CA PHE A 57 -8.53 -14.55 -29.15
C PHE A 57 -9.24 -14.03 -30.41
N LYS A 58 -10.38 -13.33 -30.30
CA LYS A 58 -11.08 -12.79 -31.46
C LYS A 58 -10.41 -11.52 -31.99
N ARG A 59 -9.81 -10.74 -31.09
CA ARG A 59 -9.14 -9.47 -31.42
C ARG A 59 -7.62 -9.60 -31.55
N GLY A 60 -7.03 -10.69 -31.07
CA GLY A 60 -5.58 -10.91 -31.08
C GLY A 60 -4.80 -10.02 -30.11
N VAL A 61 -5.46 -9.43 -29.10
CA VAL A 61 -4.87 -8.50 -28.13
C VAL A 61 -5.30 -8.82 -26.71
N TYR A 62 -4.58 -8.32 -25.70
CA TYR A 62 -5.04 -8.36 -24.31
C TYR A 62 -6.23 -7.44 -24.08
N SER A 63 -7.22 -7.91 -23.33
CA SER A 63 -8.40 -7.14 -22.99
C SER A 63 -8.06 -6.04 -21.97
N SER A 64 -8.54 -4.83 -22.22
CA SER A 64 -8.56 -3.73 -21.25
C SER A 64 -9.66 -3.89 -20.19
N GLU A 65 -10.59 -4.82 -20.38
CA GLU A 65 -11.76 -5.02 -19.52
C GLU A 65 -11.70 -6.31 -18.72
N LYS A 66 -11.35 -7.41 -19.40
CA LYS A 66 -11.32 -8.75 -18.81
C LYS A 66 -9.99 -8.99 -18.13
N VAL A 67 -10.02 -9.01 -16.80
CA VAL A 67 -8.84 -9.22 -15.96
C VAL A 67 -9.09 -10.30 -14.92
N ARG A 68 -8.00 -10.93 -14.47
CA ARG A 68 -7.95 -11.73 -13.25
C ARG A 68 -7.31 -10.90 -12.16
N ALA A 69 -8.12 -10.51 -11.19
CA ALA A 69 -7.68 -9.76 -10.02
C ALA A 69 -7.34 -10.76 -8.90
N SER A 70 -6.16 -10.65 -8.31
CA SER A 70 -5.74 -11.57 -7.25
C SER A 70 -5.01 -10.88 -6.11
N PHE A 71 -5.04 -11.55 -4.96
CA PHE A 71 -4.21 -11.23 -3.82
C PHE A 71 -3.73 -12.53 -3.20
N ILE A 72 -2.41 -12.65 -3.02
CA ILE A 72 -1.81 -13.75 -2.28
C ILE A 72 -1.10 -13.19 -1.07
N GLY A 73 -1.28 -13.81 0.08
CA GLY A 73 -0.59 -13.39 1.29
C GLY A 73 -0.52 -14.50 2.31
N PHE A 74 0.27 -14.25 3.34
CA PHE A 74 0.39 -15.11 4.51
C PHE A 74 0.58 -14.28 5.77
N PHE A 75 0.21 -14.88 6.90
CA PHE A 75 0.37 -14.26 8.21
C PHE A 75 0.51 -15.31 9.34
N PRO A 76 1.10 -14.94 10.49
CA PRO A 76 2.00 -13.80 10.70
C PRO A 76 3.16 -13.75 9.70
N SER A 77 3.72 -12.59 9.41
CA SER A 77 4.80 -12.51 8.42
C SER A 77 6.11 -13.10 8.92
N ASP A 78 6.43 -12.95 10.21
CA ASP A 78 7.62 -13.46 10.87
C ASP A 78 7.60 -14.98 11.10
N ASN A 79 6.45 -15.53 11.45
CA ASN A 79 6.22 -16.97 11.60
C ASN A 79 4.92 -17.39 10.87
N PRO A 80 4.96 -17.57 9.54
CA PRO A 80 3.76 -17.85 8.74
C PRO A 80 3.07 -19.15 9.11
N GLN A 81 1.79 -19.07 9.46
CA GLN A 81 0.95 -20.24 9.78
C GLN A 81 -0.20 -20.42 8.78
N VAL A 82 -0.64 -19.31 8.16
CA VAL A 82 -1.76 -19.30 7.23
C VAL A 82 -1.32 -18.62 5.94
N ALA A 83 -1.58 -19.27 4.80
CA ALA A 83 -1.40 -18.70 3.47
C ALA A 83 -2.74 -18.76 2.71
N ILE A 84 -3.12 -17.65 2.07
CA ILE A 84 -4.39 -17.51 1.35
C ILE A 84 -4.11 -16.91 -0.02
N LEU A 85 -4.65 -17.53 -1.07
CA LEU A 85 -4.73 -16.98 -2.41
C LEU A 85 -6.20 -16.71 -2.74
N VAL A 86 -6.52 -15.47 -3.04
CA VAL A 86 -7.81 -15.06 -3.59
C VAL A 86 -7.62 -14.70 -5.05
N MET A 87 -8.45 -15.27 -5.92
CA MET A 87 -8.51 -14.94 -7.34
C MET A 87 -9.96 -14.67 -7.73
N LEU A 88 -10.19 -13.53 -8.37
CA LEU A 88 -11.47 -13.10 -8.91
C LEU A 88 -11.35 -13.02 -10.43
N ASP A 89 -12.21 -13.75 -11.12
CA ASP A 89 -12.24 -13.79 -12.57
C ASP A 89 -13.25 -12.76 -13.10
N GLU A 90 -12.78 -11.80 -13.89
CA GLU A 90 -13.59 -10.74 -14.50
C GLU A 90 -14.50 -9.98 -13.50
N PRO A 91 -13.92 -9.40 -12.42
CA PRO A 91 -14.71 -8.61 -11.47
C PRO A 91 -15.35 -7.38 -12.15
N GLN A 92 -16.64 -7.17 -11.91
CA GLN A 92 -17.44 -6.18 -12.63
C GLN A 92 -17.25 -4.73 -12.14
N ARG A 93 -16.91 -4.53 -10.86
CA ARG A 93 -16.77 -3.20 -10.25
C ARG A 93 -15.31 -2.75 -10.16
N ASP A 94 -14.47 -3.54 -9.49
CA ASP A 94 -13.08 -3.21 -9.23
C ASP A 94 -12.13 -4.17 -9.96
N LYS A 95 -11.40 -3.66 -10.96
CA LYS A 95 -10.49 -4.45 -11.80
C LYS A 95 -9.12 -4.74 -11.14
N TRP A 96 -8.80 -4.05 -10.06
CA TRP A 96 -7.48 -4.12 -9.41
C TRP A 96 -7.45 -5.13 -8.27
N GLY A 97 -6.43 -5.99 -8.23
CA GLY A 97 -6.25 -7.01 -7.19
C GLY A 97 -6.24 -6.47 -5.76
N GLY A 98 -5.61 -5.31 -5.55
CA GLY A 98 -5.59 -4.64 -4.23
C GLY A 98 -6.92 -4.04 -3.79
N VAL A 99 -7.86 -3.85 -4.72
CA VAL A 99 -9.16 -3.23 -4.46
C VAL A 99 -10.24 -4.30 -4.30
N ALA A 100 -10.22 -5.32 -5.16
CA ALA A 100 -11.22 -6.39 -5.22
C ALA A 100 -10.86 -7.62 -4.37
N ALA A 101 -9.62 -8.14 -4.49
CA ALA A 101 -9.24 -9.41 -3.87
C ALA A 101 -8.69 -9.24 -2.44
N ALA A 102 -7.99 -8.13 -2.15
CA ALA A 102 -7.41 -7.86 -0.84
C ALA A 102 -8.45 -7.77 0.31
N PRO A 103 -9.62 -7.13 0.16
CA PRO A 103 -10.66 -7.17 1.21
C PRO A 103 -11.19 -8.56 1.48
N VAL A 104 -11.31 -9.40 0.44
CA VAL A 104 -11.76 -10.80 0.59
C VAL A 104 -10.72 -11.59 1.38
N PHE A 105 -9.42 -11.40 1.08
CA PHE A 105 -8.34 -11.98 1.86
C PHE A 105 -8.44 -11.60 3.34
N LYS A 106 -8.65 -10.30 3.64
CA LYS A 106 -8.80 -9.79 5.00
C LYS A 106 -9.95 -10.49 5.73
N ASN A 107 -11.13 -10.54 5.11
CA ASN A 107 -12.33 -11.13 5.71
C ASN A 107 -12.14 -12.63 6.01
N ILE A 108 -11.53 -13.38 5.09
CA ILE A 108 -11.21 -14.80 5.32
C ILE A 108 -10.19 -14.94 6.46
N GLY A 109 -9.14 -14.11 6.47
CA GLY A 109 -8.13 -14.13 7.53
C GLY A 109 -8.70 -13.83 8.90
N GLU A 110 -9.56 -12.81 9.02
CA GLU A 110 -10.26 -12.48 10.26
C GLU A 110 -11.19 -13.59 10.73
N GLN A 111 -11.91 -14.26 9.82
CA GLN A 111 -12.71 -15.43 10.15
C GLN A 111 -11.86 -16.58 10.67
N ILE A 112 -10.72 -16.87 10.04
CA ILE A 112 -9.80 -17.93 10.50
C ILE A 112 -9.32 -17.63 11.93
N LEU A 113 -8.90 -16.39 12.19
CA LEU A 113 -8.42 -15.98 13.51
C LEU A 113 -9.49 -16.04 14.60
N ASN A 114 -10.77 -15.88 14.23
CA ASN A 114 -11.89 -15.95 15.16
C ASN A 114 -12.39 -17.39 15.37
N CYS A 115 -12.40 -18.21 14.32
CA CYS A 115 -12.96 -19.56 14.35
C CYS A 115 -11.97 -20.62 14.85
N PHE A 116 -10.67 -20.40 14.72
CA PHE A 116 -9.65 -21.35 15.12
C PHE A 116 -8.85 -20.81 16.30
N LYS A 117 -8.59 -21.67 17.29
CA LYS A 117 -7.61 -21.38 18.34
C LYS A 117 -6.23 -21.30 17.68
N THR A 118 -5.74 -20.07 17.52
CA THR A 118 -4.43 -19.76 16.96
C THR A 118 -3.66 -18.94 17.98
N ASN A 119 -2.35 -19.14 18.07
CA ASN A 119 -1.45 -18.30 18.85
C ASN A 119 -1.03 -17.02 18.08
N ILE A 120 -1.69 -16.74 16.95
CA ILE A 120 -1.37 -15.62 16.04
C ILE A 120 -1.73 -14.26 16.63
N ARG A 121 -2.70 -14.22 17.56
CA ARG A 121 -3.14 -13.00 18.27
C ARG A 121 -2.79 -13.01 19.76
N GLU A 122 -2.07 -14.02 20.22
CA GLU A 122 -1.62 -14.03 21.60
C GLU A 122 -0.55 -12.95 21.75
N THR A 123 -0.90 -11.85 22.41
CA THR A 123 0.10 -10.90 22.90
C THR A 123 1.06 -11.71 23.78
N PRO A 124 2.38 -11.70 23.52
CA PRO A 124 3.30 -12.32 24.45
C PRO A 124 3.02 -11.72 25.83
N ALA A 125 2.83 -12.57 26.84
CA ALA A 125 2.69 -12.09 28.21
C ALA A 125 3.89 -11.19 28.49
N PHE A 126 3.63 -9.96 28.92
CA PHE A 126 4.69 -9.09 29.37
C PHE A 126 5.35 -9.77 30.57
N GLU A 127 6.55 -10.33 30.37
CA GLU A 127 7.39 -10.72 31.48
C GLU A 127 8.00 -9.44 32.04
N PRO A 128 7.61 -8.99 33.25
CA PRO A 128 8.23 -7.82 33.85
C PRO A 128 9.72 -8.09 34.00
N GLN A 129 10.52 -7.41 33.19
CA GLN A 129 11.95 -7.31 33.42
C GLN A 129 12.13 -6.70 34.82
N PRO A 130 12.98 -7.28 35.69
CA PRO A 130 13.24 -6.68 37.00
C PRO A 130 13.77 -5.27 36.76
N ALA A 131 12.97 -4.28 37.16
CA ALA A 131 13.27 -2.86 37.01
C ALA A 131 14.44 -2.50 37.93
N ASN A 132 15.66 -2.73 37.47
CA ASN A 132 16.84 -2.17 38.11
C ASN A 132 17.36 -1.01 37.26
N HIS A 133 17.20 0.19 37.83
CA HIS A 133 17.58 1.51 37.32
C HIS A 133 16.71 2.10 36.19
N LEU A 134 15.44 2.37 36.47
CA LEU A 134 14.74 3.49 35.83
C LEU A 134 14.70 4.65 36.82
N GLN A 135 15.62 5.60 36.64
CA GLN A 135 15.55 6.88 37.34
C GLN A 135 14.66 7.81 36.52
N LEU A 136 13.46 8.07 37.02
CA LEU A 136 12.56 9.08 36.46
C LEU A 136 13.22 10.45 36.58
N VAL A 137 13.68 11.00 35.46
CA VAL A 137 14.11 12.40 35.37
C VAL A 137 12.97 13.16 34.72
N ALA A 138 12.38 14.10 35.46
CA ALA A 138 11.46 15.07 34.89
C ALA A 138 12.23 15.95 33.89
N ALA A 139 11.75 16.05 32.65
CA ALA A 139 12.33 16.98 31.70
C ALA A 139 12.00 18.41 32.13
N ASP A 140 13.02 19.25 32.25
CA ASP A 140 12.87 20.68 32.53
C ASP A 140 12.21 21.37 31.33
N GLN A 141 11.13 22.11 31.57
CA GLN A 141 10.42 22.88 30.56
C GLN A 141 11.18 24.18 30.28
N SER A 142 12.22 24.09 29.45
CA SER A 142 12.76 25.25 28.74
C SER A 142 12.46 25.10 27.25
N LEU A 143 11.30 25.61 26.85
CA LEU A 143 11.00 25.85 25.45
C LEU A 143 11.91 26.98 24.98
N VAL A 144 12.94 26.63 24.21
CA VAL A 144 13.76 27.58 23.49
C VAL A 144 12.93 28.06 22.29
N GLU A 145 12.50 29.30 22.37
CA GLU A 145 12.14 30.14 21.24
C GLU A 145 13.38 30.31 20.35
N ASP A 146 13.36 29.73 19.15
CA ASP A 146 13.67 30.44 17.89
C ASP A 146 13.70 29.46 16.71
N MET A 147 12.73 29.60 15.81
CA MET A 147 12.92 29.52 14.36
C MET A 147 11.68 30.15 13.73
N THR A 148 11.73 31.48 13.69
CA THR A 148 10.84 32.29 12.88
C THR A 148 11.17 32.10 11.39
N THR A 149 10.12 32.16 10.58
CA THR A 149 10.07 32.25 9.12
C THR A 149 10.35 30.96 8.33
N LEU A 150 9.29 30.23 8.01
CA LEU A 150 8.88 30.00 6.62
C LEU A 150 7.34 29.96 6.60
N GLU A 151 6.78 30.74 5.69
CA GLU A 151 5.41 31.23 5.68
C GLU A 151 4.37 30.11 5.61
N ASP A 152 3.32 30.25 6.42
CA ASP A 152 2.04 29.62 6.20
C ASP A 152 1.51 30.06 4.83
N GLU A 153 1.74 29.26 3.78
CA GLU A 153 0.90 29.31 2.60
C GLU A 153 -0.50 28.83 3.02
N ILE A 154 -1.37 29.80 3.29
CA ILE A 154 -2.81 29.63 3.26
C ILE A 154 -3.14 29.01 1.89
N ASP A 155 -3.34 27.69 1.87
CA ASP A 155 -3.61 26.88 0.70
C ASP A 155 -5.04 27.19 0.21
N ASP A 156 -5.16 28.28 -0.55
CA ASP A 156 -6.39 28.68 -1.21
C ASP A 156 -6.83 27.58 -2.19
N GLU A 157 -7.93 26.89 -1.86
CA GLU A 157 -8.54 25.83 -2.69
C GLU A 157 -8.87 26.30 -4.13
N SER A 158 -8.84 27.61 -4.37
CA SER A 158 -9.05 28.24 -5.68
C SER A 158 -7.81 28.20 -6.59
N ARG A 159 -6.67 27.67 -6.12
CA ARG A 159 -5.38 27.72 -6.83
C ARG A 159 -4.87 26.33 -7.25
N MET A 160 -4.19 26.30 -8.40
CA MET A 160 -3.63 25.10 -9.00
C MET A 160 -2.57 24.47 -8.09
N PRO A 161 -2.74 23.20 -7.66
CA PRO A 161 -1.76 22.53 -6.82
C PRO A 161 -0.43 22.30 -7.55
N ASP A 162 0.67 22.22 -6.79
CA ASP A 162 1.96 21.77 -7.28
C ASP A 162 2.03 20.25 -7.33
N PHE A 163 2.37 19.75 -8.52
CA PHE A 163 2.57 18.33 -8.83
C PHE A 163 4.03 17.97 -9.03
N LYS A 164 4.98 18.93 -9.09
CA LYS A 164 6.40 18.63 -9.31
C LYS A 164 6.94 17.67 -8.27
N GLY A 165 7.74 16.70 -8.71
CA GLY A 165 8.35 15.71 -7.83
C GLY A 165 7.38 14.68 -7.25
N LEU A 166 6.11 14.68 -7.67
CA LEU A 166 5.17 13.60 -7.33
C LEU A 166 5.25 12.47 -8.36
N THR A 167 4.98 11.25 -7.91
CA THR A 167 4.69 10.12 -8.80
C THR A 167 3.31 10.30 -9.45
N ILE A 168 3.05 9.60 -10.56
CA ILE A 168 1.73 9.61 -11.23
C ILE A 168 0.58 9.35 -10.22
N ARG A 169 0.80 8.43 -9.28
CA ARG A 169 -0.21 8.05 -8.29
C ARG A 169 -0.47 9.17 -7.27
N GLU A 170 0.58 9.81 -6.77
CA GLU A 170 0.46 10.93 -5.84
C GLU A 170 -0.17 12.15 -6.52
N ALA A 171 0.22 12.43 -7.77
CA ALA A 171 -0.37 13.49 -8.57
C ALA A 171 -1.87 13.27 -8.79
N LEU A 172 -2.30 12.05 -9.15
CA LEU A 172 -3.72 11.72 -9.28
C LEU A 172 -4.48 11.82 -7.95
N LYS A 173 -3.87 11.44 -6.83
CA LYS A 173 -4.46 11.58 -5.49
C LYS A 173 -4.70 13.06 -5.13
N ARG A 174 -3.69 13.91 -5.38
CA ARG A 174 -3.75 15.36 -5.12
C ARG A 174 -4.70 16.09 -6.07
N ALA A 175 -4.77 15.66 -7.33
CA ALA A 175 -5.72 16.20 -8.31
C ALA A 175 -7.16 15.90 -7.89
N LYS A 176 -7.44 14.65 -7.46
CA LYS A 176 -8.76 14.24 -6.97
C LYS A 176 -9.21 14.99 -5.73
N SER A 177 -8.31 15.34 -4.80
CA SER A 177 -8.67 16.13 -3.61
C SER A 177 -9.07 17.57 -3.91
N ARG A 178 -8.66 18.11 -5.07
CA ARG A 178 -8.98 19.50 -5.49
C ARG A 178 -9.93 19.57 -6.69
N SER A 179 -10.55 18.45 -7.07
CA SER A 179 -11.42 18.32 -8.25
C SER A 179 -10.75 18.83 -9.54
N VAL A 180 -9.47 18.52 -9.72
CA VAL A 180 -8.68 18.83 -10.91
C VAL A 180 -8.59 17.59 -11.79
N ASP A 181 -8.93 17.73 -13.07
CA ASP A 181 -8.78 16.67 -14.06
C ASP A 181 -7.34 16.65 -14.60
N LEU A 182 -6.65 15.55 -14.35
CA LEU A 182 -5.22 15.40 -14.66
C LEU A 182 -5.02 14.65 -15.98
N GLN A 183 -4.39 15.29 -16.96
CA GLN A 183 -3.89 14.64 -18.17
C GLN A 183 -2.42 14.26 -17.97
N VAL A 184 -2.17 12.96 -17.87
CA VAL A 184 -0.85 12.38 -17.61
C VAL A 184 -0.15 12.04 -18.93
N SER A 185 1.11 12.44 -19.07
CA SER A 185 1.97 12.05 -20.20
C SER A 185 3.37 11.64 -19.69
N GLY A 186 3.85 10.47 -20.13
CA GLY A 186 5.16 9.93 -19.72
C GLY A 186 5.10 8.99 -18.51
N SER A 187 6.26 8.73 -17.89
CA SER A 187 6.44 7.80 -16.78
C SER A 187 7.56 8.26 -15.84
N GLY A 188 7.37 8.12 -14.53
CA GLY A 188 8.36 8.50 -13.52
C GLY A 188 7.83 9.60 -12.60
N TRP A 189 8.63 10.65 -12.44
CA TRP A 189 8.38 11.78 -11.55
C TRP A 189 7.88 12.98 -12.36
N ALA A 190 6.92 13.73 -11.84
CA ALA A 190 6.42 14.93 -12.48
C ALA A 190 7.53 15.99 -12.60
N THR A 191 7.86 16.35 -13.84
CA THR A 191 8.89 17.35 -14.15
C THR A 191 8.29 18.71 -14.48
N SER A 192 7.13 18.71 -15.13
CA SER A 192 6.43 19.93 -15.55
C SER A 192 4.92 19.75 -15.51
N GLN A 193 4.23 20.86 -15.30
CA GLN A 193 2.78 20.93 -15.31
C GLN A 193 2.32 22.18 -16.07
N THR A 194 1.09 22.16 -16.60
CA THR A 194 0.42 23.31 -17.21
C THR A 194 -1.07 23.21 -16.91
N PRO A 195 -1.71 24.23 -16.30
CA PRO A 195 -1.17 25.50 -15.78
C PRO A 195 -0.10 25.41 -14.68
N ALA A 196 0.65 26.50 -14.46
CA ALA A 196 1.71 26.58 -13.45
C ALA A 196 1.15 26.47 -12.01
N PRO A 197 1.93 25.95 -11.04
CA PRO A 197 1.52 25.92 -9.64
C PRO A 197 1.10 27.32 -9.14
N GLY A 198 0.03 27.39 -8.35
CA GLY A 198 -0.48 28.64 -7.79
C GLY A 198 -1.30 29.51 -8.76
N SER A 199 -1.49 29.09 -10.03
CA SER A 199 -2.41 29.78 -10.94
C SER A 199 -3.86 29.64 -10.50
N VAL A 200 -4.73 30.60 -10.83
CA VAL A 200 -6.17 30.48 -10.57
C VAL A 200 -6.73 29.28 -11.35
N LEU A 201 -7.55 28.45 -10.70
CA LEU A 201 -8.22 27.33 -11.36
C LEU A 201 -9.29 27.87 -12.33
N ASP A 202 -9.12 27.56 -13.62
CA ASP A 202 -10.13 27.84 -14.65
C ASP A 202 -11.35 26.90 -14.48
N ASP A 203 -12.50 27.24 -15.05
CA ASP A 203 -13.77 26.51 -14.88
C ASP A 203 -13.66 25.03 -15.31
N GLN A 204 -12.75 24.72 -16.23
CA GLN A 204 -12.49 23.36 -16.71
C GLN A 204 -11.58 22.53 -15.80
N ARG A 205 -10.91 23.15 -14.82
CA ARG A 205 -9.98 22.53 -13.85
C ARG A 205 -9.05 21.47 -14.46
N LEU A 206 -8.56 21.72 -15.68
CA LEU A 206 -7.72 20.79 -16.42
C LEU A 206 -6.24 21.09 -16.16
N CYS A 207 -5.46 20.07 -15.81
CA CYS A 207 -4.01 20.17 -15.66
C CYS A 207 -3.29 19.07 -16.43
N LYS A 208 -2.38 19.46 -17.34
CA LYS A 208 -1.48 18.54 -18.03
C LYS A 208 -0.19 18.41 -17.23
N VAL A 209 0.24 17.19 -16.92
CA VAL A 209 1.48 16.91 -16.18
C VAL A 209 2.33 15.92 -16.95
N MET A 210 3.61 16.29 -17.15
CA MET A 210 4.62 15.47 -17.79
C MET A 210 5.46 14.75 -16.75
N PHE A 211 5.73 13.47 -16.98
CA PHE A 211 6.48 12.60 -16.07
C PHE A 211 7.70 12.01 -16.78
N GLU A 212 8.87 12.12 -16.16
CA GLU A 212 10.13 11.60 -16.66
C GLU A 212 10.87 10.80 -15.58
N MET A 213 11.72 9.87 -16.03
CA MET A 213 12.59 9.09 -15.14
C MET A 213 13.80 9.95 -14.76
N LYS A 214 14.11 10.06 -13.45
CA LYS A 214 15.39 10.64 -13.01
C LYS A 214 16.51 9.70 -13.49
N ASN A 215 17.34 10.16 -14.41
CA ASN A 215 18.66 9.57 -14.66
C ASN A 215 19.60 9.89 -13.49
#